data_AF-L9ZD17-F1
#
_entry.id   AF-L9ZD17-F1
#
_cell.length_a   1.000
_cell.length_b   1.000
_cell.length_c   1.000
_cell.angle_alpha   90.00
_cell.angle_beta   90.00
_cell.angle_gamma   90.00
#
_symmetry.space_group_name_H-M   'P 1'
#
loop_
_entity.id
_entity.type
_entity.pdbx_description
1 polymer ?
#
loop_
_entity_poly.entity_id
_entity_poly.type
_entity_poly.pdbx_seq_one_letter_code
_entity_poly.pdbx_strand_id
1 'polypeptide(L)' 'MRSGRLTGARSEDPLRCPDCGAVIPERDPLVGWWLCDDCMLAVADDGTWIT' A
#
# COMPACT_ATOMS: atom_id res chain seq x y z
N MET A 1 -20.13 -26.59 14.71
CA MET A 1 -20.60 -25.19 14.83
C MET A 1 -19.63 -24.43 15.73
N ARG A 2 -18.91 -23.45 15.16
CA ARG A 2 -18.09 -22.34 15.74
C ARG A 2 -17.11 -21.93 14.62
N SER A 3 -17.54 -21.18 13.61
CA SER A 3 -17.68 -19.70 13.57
C SER A 3 -16.38 -18.94 13.86
N GLY A 4 -15.67 -18.60 12.78
CA GLY A 4 -15.24 -17.24 12.43
C GLY A 4 -13.88 -16.72 12.92
N ARG A 5 -12.97 -16.40 11.98
CA ARG A 5 -12.44 -15.03 11.75
C ARG A 5 -11.57 -14.94 10.47
N LEU A 6 -12.10 -14.23 9.47
CA LEU A 6 -11.42 -13.53 8.37
C LEU A 6 -10.12 -14.17 7.80
N THR A 7 -10.26 -14.96 6.75
CA THR A 7 -9.28 -15.01 5.66
C THR A 7 -9.35 -13.68 4.90
N GLY A 8 -8.95 -12.61 5.59
CA GLY A 8 -8.89 -11.25 5.06
C GLY A 8 -7.49 -10.91 4.57
N ALA A 9 -6.68 -11.90 4.18
CA ALA A 9 -5.58 -11.65 3.27
C ALA A 9 -6.22 -11.37 1.89
N ARG A 10 -6.87 -10.21 1.75
CA ARG A 10 -6.92 -9.60 0.43
C ARG A 10 -5.45 -9.38 0.15
N SER A 11 -4.91 -10.16 -0.78
CA SER A 11 -3.67 -9.83 -1.44
C SER A 11 -3.86 -8.42 -1.98
N GLU A 12 -3.55 -7.42 -1.17
CA GLU A 12 -3.29 -6.08 -1.65
C GLU A 12 -2.06 -6.30 -2.50
N ASP A 13 -2.25 -6.39 -3.81
CA ASP A 13 -1.13 -6.49 -4.74
C ASP A 13 -0.12 -5.42 -4.35
N PRO A 14 1.17 -5.78 -4.16
CA PRO A 14 2.17 -4.83 -3.72
C PRO A 14 2.15 -3.61 -4.66
N LEU A 15 1.80 -2.45 -4.11
CA LEU A 15 1.72 -1.22 -4.89
C LEU A 15 3.12 -0.92 -5.43
N ARG A 16 3.22 -0.52 -6.70
CA ARG A 16 4.50 -0.11 -7.28
C ARG A 16 4.57 1.40 -7.31
N CYS A 17 5.72 1.93 -6.93
CA CYS A 17 6.02 3.34 -7.13
C CYS A 17 5.91 3.66 -8.64
N PRO A 18 5.12 4.66 -9.04
CA PRO A 18 4.95 5.02 -10.44
C PRO A 18 6.20 5.69 -11.04
N ASP A 19 7.12 6.17 -10.20
CA ASP A 19 8.33 6.88 -10.64
C ASP A 19 9.50 5.89 -10.90
N CYS A 20 9.87 5.10 -9.89
CA CYS A 20 11.00 4.16 -9.99
C CYS A 20 10.58 2.70 -10.25
N GLY A 21 9.29 2.36 -10.14
CA GLY A 21 8.80 0.99 -10.28
C GLY A 21 9.06 0.08 -9.06
N ALA A 22 9.66 0.61 -7.99
CA ALA A 22 9.93 -0.14 -6.76
C ALA A 22 8.62 -0.63 -6.12
N VAL A 23 8.65 -1.85 -5.58
CA VAL A 23 7.52 -2.40 -4.82
C VAL A 23 7.47 -1.74 -3.45
N ILE A 24 6.34 -1.13 -3.11
CA ILE A 24 6.02 -0.60 -1.78
C ILE A 24 5.25 -1.69 -1.03
N PRO A 25 5.90 -2.42 -0.13
CA PRO A 25 5.36 -3.66 0.42
C PRO A 25 4.20 -3.43 1.41
N GLU A 26 4.14 -2.25 2.03
CA GLU A 26 3.14 -1.93 3.05
C GLU A 26 2.72 -0.47 2.94
N ARG A 27 1.44 -0.21 3.26
CA ARG A 27 0.89 1.13 3.40
C ARG A 27 1.28 1.68 4.77
N ASP A 28 1.81 2.90 4.83
CA ASP A 28 2.19 3.49 6.10
C ASP A 28 0.93 3.75 6.97
N PRO A 29 0.85 3.15 8.17
CA PRO A 29 -0.35 3.23 9.01
C PRO A 29 -0.55 4.59 9.68
N LEU A 30 0.50 5.43 9.74
CA LEU A 30 0.42 6.76 10.36
C LEU A 30 -0.27 7.77 9.45
N VAL A 31 0.02 7.68 8.15
CA VAL A 31 -0.43 8.63 7.12
C VAL A 31 -1.51 8.04 6.20
N GLY A 32 -1.61 6.72 6.13
CA GLY A 32 -2.59 6.04 5.30
C GLY A 32 -2.29 6.15 3.80
N TRP A 33 -1.02 6.28 3.40
CA TRP A 33 -0.59 6.22 2.01
C TRP A 33 0.65 5.34 1.88
N TRP A 34 0.91 4.82 0.68
CA TRP A 34 2.12 4.06 0.37
C TRP A 34 3.23 5.06 0.12
N LEU A 35 4.30 4.98 0.92
CA LEU A 35 5.48 5.81 0.76
C LEU A 35 6.58 4.99 0.12
N CYS A 36 7.10 5.45 -1.01
CA CYS A 36 8.29 4.86 -1.60
C CYS A 36 9.53 5.40 -0.89
N ASP A 37 10.36 4.54 -0.29
CA ASP A 37 11.61 4.95 0.37
C ASP A 37 12.64 5.55 -0.59
N ASP A 38 12.69 5.07 -1.85
CA ASP A 38 13.65 5.54 -2.86
C ASP A 38 13.32 6.95 -3.37
N CYS A 39 12.06 7.18 -3.76
CA CYS A 39 11.63 8.46 -4.33
C CYS A 39 11.06 9.43 -3.28
N MET A 40 10.85 8.97 -2.05
CA MET A 40 10.06 9.66 -1.01
C MET A 40 8.69 10.14 -1.52
N LEU A 41 8.09 9.37 -2.44
CA LEU A 41 6.83 9.72 -3.10
C LEU A 41 5.67 9.01 -2.41
N ALA A 42 4.67 9.78 -1.99
CA ALA A 42 3.47 9.29 -1.35
C ALA A 42 2.37 9.01 -2.39
N VAL A 43 1.81 7.81 -2.35
CA VAL A 43 0.74 7.36 -3.25
C VAL A 43 -0.48 6.97 -2.42
N ALA A 44 -1.63 7.52 -2.76
CA ALA A 44 -2.92 7.21 -2.14
C ALA A 44 -3.48 5.86 -2.62
N ASP A 45 -4.54 5.39 -1.96
CA ASP A 45 -5.24 4.12 -2.26
C ASP A 45 -5.85 4.07 -3.66
N ASP A 46 -6.24 5.22 -4.19
CA ASP A 46 -6.74 5.37 -5.55
C ASP A 46 -5.62 5.46 -6.60
N GLY A 47 -4.35 5.36 -6.19
CA GLY A 47 -3.18 5.53 -7.05
C GLY A 47 -2.83 7.00 -7.33
N THR A 48 -3.55 7.96 -6.72
CA THR A 48 -3.25 9.38 -6.87
C THR A 48 -1.98 9.76 -6.11
N TRP A 49 -1.18 10.66 -6.68
CA TRP A 49 0.05 11.16 -6.06
C TRP A 49 -0.29 12.25 -5.05
N ILE A 50 0.32 12.16 -3.88
CA ILE A 50 0.22 13.20 -2.85
C ILE A 50 1.51 14.02 -2.94
N THR A 51 1.37 15.24 -3.46
CA THR A 51 2.44 16.25 -3.56
C THR A 51 2.63 17.00 -2.24
#